data_AF-A0A8X6NR68-F1
#
_entry.id   AF-A0A8X6NR68-F1
#
_cell.length_a   1.000
_cell.length_b   1.000
_cell.length_c   1.000
_cell.angle_alpha   90.00
_cell.angle_beta   90.00
_cell.angle_gamma   90.00
#
_symmetry.space_group_name_H-M   'P 1'
#
loop_
_entity.id
_entity.type
_entity.pdbx_description
1 polymer ?
#
loop_
_entity_poly.entity_id
_entity_poly.type
_entity_poly.pdbx_seq_one_letter_code
_entity_poly.pdbx_strand_id
1 'polypeptide(L)'
;MTGLQYSQFLYRYALDWSLKWGVFKSELAAEFASRPIKYNFLILPLETMVRVYGNVMGRFFYSEGILTEENAQNLALEYAKSFEESAKRNLSDQYNSKLLAIGEGFIGFLLSHITMSPEKGWRFAIFYGDTWLLETLEYGP
;
A
#
# COMPACT_ATOMS: atom_id res chain seq x y z
N MET A 1 6.84 -17.59 -1.15
CA MET A 1 7.18 -16.37 -0.38
C MET A 1 6.49 -16.45 0.97
N THR A 2 7.21 -16.22 2.07
CA THR A 2 6.63 -16.21 3.43
C THR A 2 6.18 -14.80 3.83
N GLY A 3 5.37 -14.70 4.89
CA GLY A 3 4.97 -13.40 5.45
C GLY A 3 6.13 -12.55 5.95
N LEU A 4 7.15 -13.20 6.49
CA LEU A 4 8.39 -12.53 6.89
C LEU A 4 9.12 -11.92 5.69
N GLN A 5 9.24 -12.66 4.58
CA GLN A 5 9.90 -12.16 3.36
C GLN A 5 9.15 -10.97 2.77
N TYR A 6 7.82 -11.02 2.74
CA TYR A 6 7.03 -9.92 2.21
C TYR A 6 7.04 -8.68 3.12
N SER A 7 6.94 -8.88 4.43
CA SER A 7 7.09 -7.80 5.41
C SER A 7 8.47 -7.12 5.30
N GLN A 8 9.55 -7.88 5.13
CA GLN A 8 10.89 -7.33 4.92
C GLN A 8 11.01 -6.54 3.61
N PHE A 9 10.40 -7.03 2.53
CA PHE A 9 10.33 -6.30 1.26
C PHE A 9 9.60 -4.97 1.47
N LEU A 10 8.40 -4.99 2.05
CA LEU A 10 7.60 -3.79 2.27
C LEU A 10 8.25 -2.80 3.24
N TYR A 11 8.96 -3.28 4.26
CA TYR A 11 9.73 -2.42 5.15
C TYR A 11 10.76 -1.62 4.35
N ARG A 12 11.59 -2.30 3.54
CA ARG A 12 12.63 -1.64 2.74
C ARG A 12 12.00 -0.68 1.72
N TYR A 13 10.97 -1.14 1.03
CA TYR A 13 10.27 -0.33 0.04
C TYR A 13 9.65 0.94 0.66
N ALA A 14 8.95 0.80 1.79
CA ALA A 14 8.36 1.91 2.51
C ALA A 14 9.41 2.85 3.10
N LEU A 15 10.56 2.33 3.55
CA LEU A 15 11.68 3.13 4.04
C LEU A 15 12.29 3.97 2.91
N ASP A 16 12.56 3.37 1.76
CA ASP A 16 13.11 4.08 0.58
C ASP A 16 12.18 5.22 0.15
N TRP A 17 10.86 4.97 0.10
CA TRP A 17 9.87 6.00 -0.16
C TRP A 17 9.83 7.07 0.94
N SER A 18 9.81 6.66 2.20
CA SER A 18 9.75 7.60 3.32
C SER A 18 10.96 8.55 3.33
N LEU A 19 12.16 8.02 3.07
CA LEU A 19 13.38 8.81 2.96
C LEU A 19 13.34 9.76 1.76
N LYS A 20 12.89 9.28 0.59
CA LYS A 20 12.77 10.07 -0.64
C LYS A 20 11.89 11.32 -0.46
N TRP A 21 10.84 11.24 0.35
CA TRP A 21 9.88 12.34 0.57
C TRP A 21 10.04 13.03 1.92
N GLY A 22 11.09 12.74 2.67
CA GLY A 22 11.38 13.38 3.96
C GLY A 22 10.32 13.10 5.03
N VAL A 23 9.67 11.94 4.99
CA VAL A 23 8.65 11.54 5.98
C VAL A 23 9.26 11.48 7.38
N PHE A 24 8.58 12.10 8.35
CA PHE A 24 9.05 12.08 9.74
C PHE A 24 9.22 10.66 10.24
N LYS A 25 10.34 10.42 10.95
CA LYS A 25 10.64 9.11 11.54
C LYS A 25 10.48 7.99 10.50
N SER A 26 11.12 8.14 9.34
CA SER A 26 10.96 7.24 8.17
C SER A 26 11.10 5.75 8.51
N GLU A 27 12.04 5.37 9.38
CA GLU A 27 12.19 3.99 9.86
C GLU A 27 10.97 3.49 10.63
N LEU A 28 10.42 4.33 11.49
CA LEU A 28 9.22 4.01 12.26
C LEU A 28 7.98 3.96 11.34
N ALA A 29 7.90 4.82 10.33
CA ALA A 29 6.83 4.79 9.33
C ALA A 29 6.84 3.47 8.55
N ALA A 30 8.03 3.06 8.11
CA ALA A 30 8.24 1.77 7.43
C ALA A 30 7.92 0.58 8.34
N GLU A 31 8.25 0.66 9.63
CA GLU A 31 7.89 -0.36 10.61
C GLU A 31 6.38 -0.47 10.77
N PHE A 32 5.67 0.65 10.96
CA PHE A 32 4.21 0.66 11.08
C PHE A 32 3.53 0.05 9.85
N ALA A 33 3.99 0.39 8.64
CA ALA A 33 3.41 -0.14 7.41
C ALA A 33 3.65 -1.65 7.22
N SER A 34 4.79 -2.17 7.68
CA SER A 34 5.23 -3.55 7.36
C SER A 34 4.99 -4.57 8.47
N ARG A 35 4.95 -4.15 9.74
CA ARG A 35 4.83 -5.03 10.91
C ARG A 35 3.56 -5.88 10.90
N PRO A 36 2.36 -5.36 10.58
CA PRO A 36 1.13 -6.16 10.57
C PRO A 36 1.17 -7.35 9.61
N ILE A 37 1.95 -7.23 8.55
CA ILE A 37 2.03 -8.20 7.46
C ILE A 37 2.84 -9.43 7.88
N LYS A 38 3.90 -9.23 8.68
CA LYS A 38 4.75 -10.32 9.16
C LYS A 38 3.94 -11.43 9.83
N TYR A 39 2.93 -11.05 10.62
CA TYR A 39 2.15 -11.95 11.45
C TYR A 39 0.91 -12.52 10.74
N ASN A 40 0.43 -11.87 9.68
CA ASN A 40 -0.86 -12.20 9.07
C ASN A 40 -0.79 -12.64 7.60
N PHE A 41 0.35 -12.49 6.92
CA PHE A 41 0.43 -12.71 5.47
C PHE A 41 0.25 -14.16 4.99
N LEU A 42 0.60 -15.17 5.80
CA LEU A 42 0.37 -16.57 5.43
C LEU A 42 -1.12 -16.98 5.50
N ILE A 43 -1.96 -16.07 5.99
CA ILE A 43 -3.37 -16.32 6.29
C ILE A 43 -4.28 -15.65 5.27
N LEU A 44 -3.82 -14.64 4.52
CA LEU A 44 -4.69 -13.81 3.69
C LEU A 44 -4.76 -14.35 2.26
N PRO A 45 -5.93 -14.84 1.80
CA PRO A 45 -6.19 -15.09 0.38
C PRO A 45 -5.86 -13.86 -0.47
N LEU A 46 -5.57 -14.08 -1.76
CA LEU A 46 -5.32 -12.99 -2.71
C LEU A 46 -6.42 -11.93 -2.69
N GLU A 47 -7.67 -12.35 -2.59
CA GLU A 47 -8.84 -11.48 -2.50
C GLU A 47 -8.80 -10.55 -1.28
N THR A 48 -8.31 -11.06 -0.14
CA THR A 48 -8.15 -10.24 1.06
C THR A 48 -7.03 -9.23 0.91
N MET A 49 -5.92 -9.58 0.25
CA MET A 49 -4.87 -8.60 -0.06
C MET A 49 -5.39 -7.48 -0.97
N VAL A 50 -6.12 -7.82 -2.04
CA VAL A 50 -6.73 -6.84 -2.95
C VAL A 50 -7.68 -5.92 -2.19
N ARG A 51 -8.51 -6.48 -1.29
CA ARG A 51 -9.41 -5.72 -0.44
C ARG A 51 -8.67 -4.76 0.49
N VAL A 52 -7.62 -5.23 1.17
CA VAL A 52 -6.81 -4.39 2.06
C VAL A 52 -6.24 -3.20 1.30
N TYR A 53 -5.62 -3.44 0.14
CA TYR A 53 -5.04 -2.38 -0.69
C TYR A 53 -6.10 -1.38 -1.16
N GLY A 54 -7.25 -1.86 -1.63
CA GLY A 54 -8.38 -1.01 -2.01
C GLY A 54 -8.93 -0.20 -0.83
N ASN A 55 -9.09 -0.83 0.34
CA ASN A 55 -9.62 -0.19 1.54
C ASN A 55 -8.67 0.86 2.12
N VAL A 56 -7.36 0.61 2.12
CA VAL A 56 -6.36 1.63 2.48
C VAL A 56 -6.54 2.85 1.60
N MET A 57 -6.56 2.66 0.28
CA MET A 57 -6.62 3.77 -0.67
C MET A 57 -7.96 4.51 -0.57
N GLY A 58 -9.07 3.77 -0.57
CA GLY A 58 -10.41 4.34 -0.51
C GLY A 58 -10.65 5.13 0.77
N ARG A 59 -10.34 4.56 1.93
CA ARG A 59 -10.53 5.25 3.21
C ARG A 59 -9.58 6.45 3.36
N PHE A 60 -8.33 6.34 2.90
CA PHE A 60 -7.40 7.47 2.94
C PHE A 60 -7.87 8.60 2.02
N PHE A 61 -8.25 8.30 0.78
CA PHE A 61 -8.74 9.29 -0.18
C PHE A 61 -10.04 9.93 0.30
N TYR A 62 -10.93 9.16 0.93
CA TYR A 62 -12.13 9.72 1.56
C TYR A 62 -11.76 10.69 2.68
N SER A 63 -10.80 10.32 3.55
CA SER A 63 -10.34 11.19 4.64
C SER A 63 -9.67 12.49 4.17
N GLU A 64 -9.08 12.48 2.97
CA GLU A 64 -8.46 13.65 2.34
C GLU A 64 -9.44 14.41 1.42
N GLY A 65 -10.70 13.99 1.33
CA GLY A 65 -11.72 14.62 0.48
C GLY A 65 -11.54 14.41 -1.03
N ILE A 66 -10.72 13.43 -1.43
CA ILE A 66 -10.42 13.08 -2.82
C ILE A 66 -11.46 12.12 -3.37
N LEU A 67 -11.85 11.11 -2.57
CA LEU A 67 -12.90 10.16 -2.93
C LEU A 67 -14.27 10.73 -2.56
N THR A 68 -15.16 10.80 -3.55
CA THR A 68 -16.57 11.18 -3.42
C THR A 68 -17.46 10.11 -4.08
N GLU A 69 -18.76 10.12 -3.79
CA GLU A 69 -19.70 9.20 -4.45
C GLU A 69 -19.71 9.39 -5.98
N GLU A 70 -19.55 10.64 -6.44
CA GLU A 70 -19.58 11.01 -7.86
C GLU A 70 -18.35 10.50 -8.64
N ASN A 71 -17.19 10.39 -7.99
CA ASN A 71 -15.94 10.00 -8.65
C ASN A 71 -15.45 8.59 -8.28
N ALA A 72 -16.13 7.88 -7.38
CA ALA A 72 -15.71 6.57 -6.89
C ALA A 72 -15.43 5.55 -8.00
N GLN A 73 -16.31 5.48 -9.00
CA GLN A 73 -16.14 4.56 -10.13
C GLN A 73 -14.92 4.92 -10.98
N ASN A 74 -14.72 6.21 -11.28
CA ASN A 74 -13.58 6.66 -12.08
C ASN A 74 -12.26 6.43 -11.33
N LEU A 75 -12.21 6.76 -10.04
CA LEU A 75 -11.03 6.49 -9.20
C LEU A 75 -10.70 4.99 -9.12
N ALA A 76 -11.71 4.12 -9.04
CA ALA A 76 -11.48 2.68 -9.05
C ALA A 76 -10.89 2.18 -10.39
N LEU A 77 -11.34 2.75 -11.52
CA LEU A 77 -10.79 2.43 -12.84
C LEU A 77 -9.34 2.92 -12.98
N GLU A 78 -9.04 4.13 -12.52
CA GLU A 78 -7.68 4.68 -12.51
C GLU A 78 -6.76 3.88 -11.59
N TYR A 79 -7.27 3.44 -10.44
CA TYR A 79 -6.55 2.56 -9.53
C TYR A 79 -6.15 1.26 -10.23
N ALA A 80 -7.10 0.57 -10.87
CA ALA A 80 -6.82 -0.65 -11.62
C ALA A 80 -5.81 -0.41 -12.76
N LYS A 81 -5.95 0.70 -13.49
CA LYS A 81 -5.03 1.08 -14.57
C LYS A 81 -3.61 1.31 -14.08
N SER A 82 -3.43 1.92 -12.90
CA SER A 82 -2.11 2.11 -12.29
C SER A 82 -1.38 0.78 -12.06
N PHE A 83 -2.10 -0.25 -11.59
CA PHE A 83 -1.53 -1.60 -11.44
C PHE A 83 -1.19 -2.24 -12.79
N GLU A 84 -2.05 -2.10 -13.79
CA GLU A 84 -1.79 -2.64 -15.13
C GLU A 84 -0.53 -2.02 -15.75
N GLU A 85 -0.40 -0.70 -15.67
CA GLU A 85 0.76 0.02 -16.17
C GLU A 85 2.04 -0.35 -15.40
N SER A 86 1.94 -0.47 -14.07
CA SER A 86 3.07 -0.92 -13.25
C SER A 86 3.48 -2.35 -13.57
N ALA A 87 2.52 -3.25 -13.77
CA ALA A 87 2.77 -4.63 -14.16
C ALA A 87 3.49 -4.70 -15.50
N LYS A 88 3.07 -3.92 -16.50
CA LYS A 88 3.74 -3.83 -17.82
C LYS A 88 5.20 -3.38 -17.71
N ARG A 89 5.52 -2.48 -16.78
CA ARG A 89 6.89 -1.96 -16.60
C ARG A 89 7.80 -2.89 -15.81
N ASN A 90 7.25 -3.59 -14.81
CA ASN A 90 8.06 -4.23 -13.77
C ASN A 90 8.07 -5.77 -13.85
N LEU A 91 7.04 -6.41 -14.43
CA LEU A 91 6.98 -7.88 -14.45
C LEU A 91 8.10 -8.48 -15.30
N SER A 92 8.85 -9.38 -14.66
CA SER A 92 9.95 -10.14 -15.26
C SER A 92 10.17 -11.44 -14.48
N ASP A 93 11.10 -12.28 -14.94
CA ASP A 93 11.46 -13.53 -14.26
C ASP A 93 12.17 -13.33 -12.90
N GLN A 94 12.53 -12.09 -12.55
CA GLN A 94 13.14 -11.78 -11.26
C GLN A 94 12.15 -12.00 -10.11
N TYR A 95 12.62 -12.60 -9.02
CA TYR A 95 11.79 -12.98 -7.87
C TYR A 95 10.96 -11.82 -7.27
N ASN A 96 11.54 -10.61 -7.17
CA ASN A 96 10.88 -9.45 -6.56
C ASN A 96 10.07 -8.60 -7.55
N SER A 97 10.07 -8.93 -8.84
CA SER A 97 9.44 -8.13 -9.90
C SER A 97 7.94 -7.91 -9.65
N LYS A 98 7.26 -8.94 -9.15
CA LYS A 98 5.83 -8.92 -8.82
C LYS A 98 5.52 -8.00 -7.63
N LEU A 99 6.37 -8.03 -6.60
CA LEU A 99 6.19 -7.20 -5.42
C LEU A 99 6.47 -5.73 -5.73
N LEU A 100 7.46 -5.48 -6.57
CA LEU A 100 7.74 -4.15 -7.10
C LEU A 100 6.58 -3.64 -7.96
N ALA A 101 6.03 -4.47 -8.86
CA ALA A 101 4.87 -4.10 -9.65
C ALA A 101 3.67 -3.68 -8.78
N ILE A 102 3.39 -4.42 -7.70
CA ILE A 102 2.32 -4.10 -6.74
C ILE A 102 2.64 -2.77 -6.02
N GLY A 103 3.84 -2.64 -5.46
CA GLY A 103 4.26 -1.44 -4.72
C GLY A 103 4.19 -0.18 -5.58
N GLU A 104 4.76 -0.23 -6.78
CA GLU A 104 4.79 0.90 -7.71
C GLU A 104 3.41 1.25 -8.26
N GLY A 105 2.54 0.26 -8.48
CA GLY A 105 1.15 0.53 -8.90
C GLY A 105 0.36 1.24 -7.80
N PHE A 106 0.54 0.77 -6.56
CA PHE A 106 -0.11 1.34 -5.38
C PHE A 106 0.37 2.76 -5.07
N ILE A 107 1.69 2.96 -4.95
CA ILE A 107 2.27 4.27 -4.63
C ILE A 107 2.15 5.23 -5.82
N GLY A 108 2.28 4.75 -7.06
CA GLY A 108 2.06 5.56 -8.26
C GLY A 108 0.66 6.16 -8.30
N PHE A 109 -0.36 5.36 -7.97
CA PHE A 109 -1.74 5.86 -7.88
C PHE A 109 -1.89 6.90 -6.76
N LEU A 110 -1.39 6.61 -5.57
CA LEU A 110 -1.41 7.53 -4.43
C LEU A 110 -0.87 8.92 -4.82
N LEU A 111 0.30 8.93 -5.46
CA LEU A 111 1.02 10.17 -5.79
C LEU A 111 0.46 10.90 -7.00
N SER A 112 -0.30 10.23 -7.87
CA SER A 112 -1.03 10.89 -8.95
C SER A 112 -2.17 11.79 -8.44
N HIS A 113 -2.64 11.57 -7.21
CA HIS A 113 -3.75 12.30 -6.61
C HIS A 113 -3.35 13.15 -5.39
N ILE A 114 -2.16 12.94 -4.84
CA ILE A 114 -1.72 13.59 -3.60
C ILE A 114 -0.32 14.15 -3.73
N THR A 115 -0.19 15.44 -3.40
CA THR A 115 1.11 16.04 -3.10
C THR A 115 1.60 15.55 -1.73
N MET A 116 2.68 14.78 -1.74
CA MET A 116 3.27 14.22 -0.53
C MET A 116 3.94 15.30 0.32
N SER A 117 3.66 15.31 1.62
CA SER A 117 4.39 16.08 2.64
C SER A 117 4.90 15.14 3.73
N PRO A 118 5.88 15.54 4.54
CA PRO A 118 6.36 14.74 5.67
C PRO A 118 5.25 14.24 6.61
N GLU A 119 4.30 15.12 6.96
CA GLU A 119 3.15 14.83 7.81
C GLU A 119 2.18 13.86 7.14
N LYS A 120 1.89 14.08 5.86
CA LYS A 120 0.98 13.22 5.10
C LYS A 120 1.54 11.83 4.90
N GLY A 121 2.83 11.69 4.60
CA GLY A 121 3.48 10.40 4.48
C GLY A 121 3.47 9.64 5.81
N TRP A 122 3.68 10.33 6.93
CA TRP A 122 3.58 9.74 8.26
C TRP A 122 2.16 9.26 8.56
N ARG A 123 1.14 10.10 8.32
CA ARG A 123 -0.27 9.73 8.47
C ARG A 123 -0.64 8.54 7.59
N PHE A 124 -0.21 8.54 6.33
CA PHE A 124 -0.47 7.44 5.40
C PHE A 124 0.14 6.13 5.87
N ALA A 125 1.38 6.14 6.37
CA ALA A 125 2.04 4.94 6.88
C ALA A 125 1.30 4.32 8.08
N ILE A 126 0.82 5.15 9.01
CA ILE A 126 -0.03 4.71 10.12
C ILE A 126 -1.34 4.13 9.56
N PHE A 127 -2.00 4.86 8.66
CA PHE A 127 -3.28 4.47 8.07
C PHE A 127 -3.19 3.11 7.36
N TYR A 128 -2.11 2.91 6.60
CA TYR A 128 -1.80 1.64 5.94
C TYR A 128 -1.66 0.51 6.97
N GLY A 129 -0.81 0.71 7.99
CA GLY A 129 -0.57 -0.29 9.04
C GLY A 129 -1.85 -0.67 9.80
N ASP A 130 -2.65 0.31 10.19
CA ASP A 130 -3.90 0.10 10.93
C ASP A 130 -4.95 -0.64 10.09
N THR A 131 -5.06 -0.32 8.80
CA THR A 131 -6.01 -1.03 7.92
C THR A 131 -5.61 -2.49 7.77
N TRP A 132 -4.31 -2.79 7.62
CA TRP A 132 -3.85 -4.18 7.63
C TRP A 132 -4.21 -4.89 8.93
N LEU A 133 -4.07 -4.24 10.10
CA LEU A 133 -4.48 -4.84 11.37
C LEU A 133 -5.99 -5.11 11.43
N LEU A 134 -6.83 -4.13 11.07
CA LEU A 134 -8.29 -4.26 11.09
C LEU A 134 -8.78 -5.40 10.21
N GLU A 135 -8.34 -5.44 8.95
CA GLU A 135 -8.76 -6.46 8.00
C GLU A 135 -8.25 -7.86 8.40
N THR A 136 -7.12 -7.95 9.10
CA THR A 136 -6.63 -9.25 9.63
C THR A 136 -7.40 -9.74 10.84
N LEU A 137 -8.01 -8.84 11.63
CA LEU A 137 -8.87 -9.20 12.75
C LEU A 137 -10.28 -9.57 12.30
N GLU A 138 -10.81 -8.88 11.28
CA GLU A 138 -12.17 -9.13 10.76
C GLU A 138 -12.25 -10.41 9.90
N TYR A 139 -11.14 -10.82 9.27
CA TYR A 139 -11.12 -11.92 8.28
C TYR A 139 -10.03 -12.97 8.52
N GLY A 140 -9.40 -12.96 9.70
CA GLY A 140 -8.58 -14.09 10.15
C GLY A 140 -9.45 -15.36 10.36
N PRO A 141 -8.90 -16.57 10.18
CA PRO A 141 -9.59 -17.82 10.45
C PRO A 141 -9.96 -17.96 11.92
#